data_AF-A0A1C3U620-F1
#
_entry.id   AF-A0A1C3U620-F1
#
_cell.length_a   1.000
_cell.length_b   1.000
_cell.length_c   1.000
_cell.angle_alpha   90.00
_cell.angle_beta   90.00
_cell.angle_gamma   90.00
#
_symmetry.space_group_name_H-M   'P 1'
#
loop_
_entity.id
_entity.type
_entity.pdbx_description
1 polymer ?
#
loop_
_entity_poly.entity_id
_entity_poly.type
_entity_poly.pdbx_seq_one_letter_code
_entity_poly.pdbx_strand_id
1 'polypeptide(L)' 'MTDEVRLPRKLSEEPAAPEPVRPSQQKIIDEVERWANSPGLQPPQSQPSTGAKAS' A
#
# COMPACT_ATOMS: atom_id res chain seq x y z
N MET A 1 -3.30 -25.46 -26.22
CA MET A 1 -3.13 -24.87 -24.89
C MET A 1 -2.20 -23.69 -25.07
N THR A 2 -2.74 -22.47 -25.11
CA THR A 2 -1.92 -21.26 -25.16
C THR A 2 -1.90 -20.68 -23.76
N ASP A 3 -0.77 -20.80 -23.08
CA ASP A 3 -0.54 -20.22 -21.77
C ASP A 3 -0.67 -18.68 -21.88
N GLU A 4 -1.60 -18.10 -21.11
CA GLU A 4 -1.75 -16.65 -21.02
C GLU A 4 -0.50 -16.04 -20.36
N VAL A 5 0.42 -15.53 -21.18
CA VAL A 5 1.60 -14.83 -20.72
C VAL A 5 1.19 -13.48 -20.14
N ARG A 6 1.28 -13.33 -18.81
CA ARG A 6 0.97 -12.06 -18.13
C ARG A 6 2.10 -11.06 -18.37
N LEU A 7 1.93 -10.23 -19.40
CA LEU A 7 2.85 -9.14 -19.70
C LEU A 7 2.81 -8.07 -18.59
N PRO A 8 3.93 -7.38 -18.33
CA PRO A 8 3.94 -6.20 -17.48
C PRO A 8 2.92 -5.16 -17.98
N ARG A 9 2.26 -4.48 -17.04
CA ARG A 9 1.27 -3.44 -17.34
C ARG A 9 1.87 -2.39 -18.25
N LYS A 10 1.08 -1.94 -19.22
CA LYS A 10 1.50 -0.88 -20.13
C LYS A 10 1.55 0.44 -19.35
N LEU A 11 2.47 1.33 -19.71
CA LEU A 11 2.58 2.66 -19.06
C LEU A 11 1.26 3.45 -19.15
N SER A 12 0.47 3.23 -20.21
CA SER A 12 -0.87 3.80 -20.37
C SER A 12 -1.92 3.24 -19.39
N GLU A 13 -1.62 2.15 -18.69
CA GLU A 13 -2.45 1.57 -17.63
C GLU A 13 -2.01 2.05 -16.24
N GLU A 14 -0.96 2.88 -16.14
CA GLU A 14 -0.59 3.55 -14.90
C GLU A 14 -1.69 4.55 -14.55
N PRO A 15 -2.25 4.51 -13.33
CA PRO A 15 -3.18 5.53 -12.89
C PRO A 15 -2.48 6.89 -12.91
N ALA A 16 -3.13 7.87 -13.55
CA ALA A 16 -2.61 9.22 -13.64
C ALA A 16 -2.28 9.77 -12.25
N ALA A 17 -1.24 10.63 -12.19
CA ALA A 17 -0.89 11.32 -10.95
C ALA A 17 -2.13 12.08 -10.42
N PRO A 18 -2.39 12.02 -9.10
CA PRO A 18 -3.50 12.73 -8.51
C PRO A 18 -3.39 14.24 -8.77
N GLU A 19 -4.53 14.89 -8.97
CA GLU A 19 -4.57 16.33 -9.21
C GLU A 19 -3.93 17.11 -8.06
N PRO A 20 -3.22 18.23 -8.35
CA PRO A 20 -2.61 19.06 -7.32
C PRO A 20 -3.68 19.59 -6.38
N VAL A 21 -3.50 19.28 -5.10
CA VAL A 21 -4.50 19.55 -4.08
C VAL A 21 -4.45 21.02 -3.69
N ARG A 22 -5.63 21.64 -3.49
CA ARG A 22 -5.66 23.02 -2.96
C ARG A 22 -5.09 23.04 -1.54
N PRO A 23 -4.41 24.13 -1.11
CA PRO A 23 -3.80 24.22 0.22
C PRO A 23 -4.75 23.95 1.39
N SER A 24 -6.05 24.24 1.25
CA SER A 24 -7.06 23.95 2.28
C SER A 24 -7.35 22.46 2.44
N GLN A 25 -7.23 21.67 1.37
CA GLN A 25 -7.46 20.24 1.36
C GLN A 25 -6.22 19.43 1.78
N GLN A 26 -5.01 20.03 1.68
CA GLN A 26 -3.77 19.41 2.13
C GLN A 26 -3.85 18.99 3.60
N LYS A 27 -4.41 19.83 4.47
CA LYS A 27 -4.56 19.52 5.90
C LYS A 27 -5.37 18.25 6.16
N ILE A 28 -6.43 18.04 5.36
CA ILE A 28 -7.30 16.87 5.47
C ILE A 28 -6.54 15.61 5.02
N ILE A 29 -5.75 15.71 3.95
CA ILE A 29 -4.92 14.61 3.47
C ILE A 29 -3.88 14.22 4.51
N ASP A 30 -3.16 15.19 5.07
CA ASP A 30 -2.15 14.94 6.10
C ASP A 30 -2.78 14.28 7.35
N GLU A 31 -4.01 14.67 7.70
CA GLU A 31 -4.75 14.08 8.81
C GLU A 31 -5.19 12.64 8.56
N VAL A 32 -5.73 12.36 7.38
CA VAL A 32 -6.12 11.01 6.97
C VAL A 32 -4.89 10.10 6.88
N GLU A 33 -3.78 10.58 6.32
CA GLU A 33 -2.55 9.82 6.18
C GLU A 33 -1.95 9.47 7.55
N ARG A 34 -1.89 10.42 8.48
CA ARG A 34 -1.45 10.15 9.86
C ARG A 34 -2.34 9.13 10.56
N TRP A 35 -3.66 9.23 10.36
CA TRP A 35 -4.62 8.32 10.97
C TRP A 35 -4.46 6.88 10.44
N ALA A 36 -4.38 6.73 9.11
CA ALA A 36 -4.19 5.44 8.46
C ALA A 36 -2.88 4.74 8.88
N ASN A 37 -1.84 5.52 9.17
CA ASN A 37 -0.54 5.02 9.62
C ASN A 37 -0.38 4.99 11.15
N SER A 38 -1.47 5.22 11.91
CA SER A 38 -1.40 5.21 13.37
C SER A 38 -1.21 3.79 13.93
N PRO A 39 -0.44 3.60 15.01
CA PRO A 39 -0.17 2.28 15.57
C PRO A 39 -1.42 1.47 15.97
N GLY A 40 -2.52 2.15 16.30
CA GLY A 40 -3.79 1.51 16.67
C GLY A 40 -4.60 0.98 15.48
N LEU A 41 -4.25 1.37 14.25
CA LEU A 41 -4.90 0.92 13.01
C LEU A 41 -4.00 0.04 12.15
N GLN A 42 -2.73 -0.10 12.52
CA GLN A 42 -1.85 -1.06 11.87
C GLN A 42 -2.36 -2.48 12.20
N PRO A 43 -2.48 -3.36 11.18
CA PRO A 43 -2.79 -4.76 11.44
C PRO A 43 -1.69 -5.36 12.33
N PRO A 44 -2.02 -6.30 13.23
CA PRO A 44 -1.02 -6.98 14.03
C PRO A 44 0.03 -7.57 13.09
N GLN A 45 1.29 -7.17 13.27
CA GLN A 45 2.36 -7.70 12.44
C GLN A 45 2.42 -9.20 12.68
N SER A 46 2.20 -9.98 11.62
CA SER A 46 2.38 -11.43 11.65
C SER A 46 3.83 -11.69 12.04
N GLN A 47 4.03 -12.11 13.29
CA GLN A 47 5.35 -12.49 13.78
C GLN A 47 5.90 -13.57 12.83
N PRO A 48 7.16 -13.47 12.36
CA PRO A 48 7.77 -14.59 11.67
C PRO A 48 7.75 -15.76 12.63
N SER A 49 7.05 -16.83 12.27
CA SER A 49 7.05 -18.08 13.01
C SER A 49 8.48 -18.62 12.99
N THR A 50 9.26 -18.33 14.03
CA THR A 50 10.52 -19.01 14.28
C THR A 50 10.21 -20.42 14.77
N GLY A 51 9.75 -21.26 13.85
CA GLY A 51 9.81 -22.70 13.98
C GLY A 51 11.25 -23.13 13.73
N ALA A 52 12.12 -22.97 14.72
CA ALA A 52 13.40 -23.67 14.72
C ALA A 52 13.94 -23.83 16.15
N LYS A 53 14.08 -25.10 16.53
CA LYS A 53 15.02 -25.65 17.50
C LYS A 53 14.56 -25.75 18.96
N ALA A 54 14.15 -26.96 19.32
CA ALA A 54 14.58 -27.59 20.57
C ALA A 54 15.03 -29.02 20.22
N SER A 55 16.33 -29.26 20.44
CA SER A 55 16.98 -30.58 20.50
C SER A 55 16.71 -31.22 21.86
#